data_AF-J9F444-F1
#
_entry.id   AF-J9F444-F1
#
_cell.length_a   1.000
_cell.length_b   1.000
_cell.length_c   1.000
_cell.angle_alpha   90.00
_cell.angle_beta   90.00
_cell.angle_gamma   90.00
#
_symmetry.space_group_name_H-M   'P 1'
#
loop_
_entity.id
_entity.type
_entity.pdbx_description
1 polymer ?
#
loop_
_entity_poly.entity_id
_entity_poly.type
_entity_poly.pdbx_seq_one_letter_code
_entity_poly.pdbx_strand_id
1 'polypeptide(L)' 'MLLAAMRLLVADKDNQIGIIYFCFEEGEETACGLKGMLDALARRQIDTCWGIHVYAGLEANKICLEPGPRMSGAAET' A
#
# COMPACT_ATOMS: atom_id res chain seq x y z
N MET A 1 -6.07 -7.74 4.43
CA MET A 1 -6.69 -6.45 4.03
C MET A 1 -6.67 -6.28 2.51
N LEU A 2 -5.49 -6.25 1.87
CA LEU A 2 -5.37 -5.95 0.43
C LEU A 2 -6.08 -6.94 -0.51
N LEU A 3 -6.04 -8.25 -0.24
CA LEU A 3 -6.75 -9.25 -1.05
C LEU A 3 -8.27 -9.02 -1.10
N ALA A 4 -8.87 -8.61 0.02
CA ALA A 4 -10.30 -8.30 0.07
C ALA A 4 -10.61 -7.03 -0.73
N ALA A 5 -9.79 -5.98 -0.58
CA ALA A 5 -9.90 -4.76 -1.38
C ALA A 5 -9.78 -5.05 -2.88
N MET A 6 -8.81 -5.88 -3.28
CA MET A 6 -8.65 -6.33 -4.66
C MET A 6 -9.90 -7.00 -5.20
N ARG A 7 -10.53 -7.92 -4.44
CA ARG A 7 -11.77 -8.56 -4.87
C ARG A 7 -12.90 -7.56 -5.13
N LEU A 8 -13.07 -6.58 -4.24
CA LEU A 8 -14.12 -5.57 -4.37
C LEU A 8 -13.85 -4.62 -5.55
N LEU A 9 -12.61 -4.15 -5.70
CA LEU A 9 -12.22 -3.24 -6.78
C LEU A 9 -12.25 -3.92 -8.16
N VAL A 10 -11.88 -5.20 -8.24
CA VAL A 10 -12.01 -5.97 -9.48
C VAL A 10 -13.48 -6.23 -9.84
N ALA A 11 -14.35 -6.44 -8.86
CA ALA A 11 -15.79 -6.58 -9.11
C ALA A 11 -16.42 -5.30 -9.68
N ASP A 12 -15.84 -4.14 -9.37
CA ASP A 12 -16.27 -2.82 -9.84
C ASP A 12 -15.39 -2.24 -10.97
N LYS A 13 -14.56 -3.07 -11.61
CA LYS A 13 -13.50 -2.62 -12.55
C LYS A 13 -14.00 -1.75 -13.69
N ASP A 14 -15.23 -1.96 -14.14
CA ASP A 14 -15.81 -1.25 -15.29
C ASP A 14 -16.18 0.21 -14.96
N ASN A 15 -16.28 0.54 -13.67
CA ASN A 15 -16.49 1.90 -13.16
C ASN A 15 -15.18 2.61 -12.76
N GLN A 16 -14.03 1.94 -12.88
CA GLN A 16 -12.73 2.49 -12.50
C GLN A 16 -12.09 3.24 -13.67
N ILE A 17 -11.43 4.36 -13.38
CA ILE A 17 -10.66 5.13 -14.36
C ILE A 17 -9.18 4.98 -14.05
N GLY A 18 -8.44 4.35 -14.97
CA GLY A 18 -7.00 4.15 -14.84
C GLY A 18 -6.61 2.72 -14.48
N ILE A 19 -5.43 2.55 -13.89
CA ILE A 19 -4.85 1.25 -13.55
C ILE A 19 -4.54 1.21 -12.06
N ILE A 20 -5.02 0.17 -11.37
CA ILE A 20 -4.68 -0.10 -9.97
C ILE A 20 -3.69 -1.25 -9.92
N TYR A 21 -2.49 -0.99 -9.39
CA TYR A 21 -1.47 -2.01 -9.15
C TYR A 21 -1.54 -2.48 -7.69
N PHE A 22 -1.92 -3.75 -7.47
CA PHE A 22 -1.90 -4.37 -6.14
C PHE A 22 -0.49 -4.90 -5.83
N CYS A 23 0.20 -4.25 -4.89
CA CYS A 23 1.58 -4.57 -4.53
C CYS A 23 1.63 -5.39 -3.25
N PHE A 24 2.28 -6.56 -3.30
CA PHE A 24 2.55 -7.40 -2.13
C PHE A 24 4.07 -7.40 -1.91
N GLU A 25 4.52 -6.54 -1.00
CA GLU A 25 5.93 -6.40 -0.65
C GLU A 25 6.35 -7.44 0.39
N GLU A 26 7.55 -7.99 0.25
CA GLU A 26 8.17 -8.89 1.22
C GLU A 26 9.18 -8.15 2.12
N GLY A 27 9.50 -8.71 3.28
CA GLY A 27 10.65 -8.24 4.06
C GLY A 27 10.57 -6.81 4.60
N GLU A 28 9.36 -6.31 4.85
CA GLU A 28 9.13 -4.94 5.33
C GLU A 28 9.88 -4.66 6.65
N GLU A 29 9.89 -5.61 7.59
CA GLU A 29 10.56 -5.51 8.90
C GLU A 29 12.07 -5.26 8.80
N THR A 30 12.69 -5.60 7.67
CA THR A 30 14.13 -5.44 7.42
C THR A 30 14.41 -4.59 6.17
N ALA A 31 13.39 -3.98 5.58
CA ALA A 31 13.42 -3.24 4.32
C ALA A 31 14.04 -4.00 3.13
N CYS A 32 14.16 -5.34 3.19
CA CYS A 32 14.91 -6.08 2.16
C CYS A 32 14.14 -6.27 0.84
N GLY A 33 12.80 -6.22 0.85
CA GLY A 33 11.98 -6.35 -0.35
C GLY A 33 11.74 -5.05 -1.12
N LEU A 34 12.05 -3.89 -0.53
CA LEU A 34 11.80 -2.58 -1.12
C LEU A 34 12.41 -2.46 -2.52
N LYS A 35 13.70 -2.80 -2.66
CA LYS A 35 14.40 -2.71 -3.94
C LYS A 35 13.76 -3.57 -5.02
N GLY A 36 13.39 -4.81 -4.68
CA GLY A 36 12.72 -5.71 -5.61
C GLY A 36 11.35 -5.19 -6.05
N MET A 37 10.60 -4.58 -5.13
CA MET A 37 9.32 -3.94 -5.44
C MET A 37 9.49 -2.74 -6.37
N LEU A 38 10.45 -1.85 -6.10
CA LEU A 38 10.75 -0.70 -6.95
C LEU A 38 11.18 -1.13 -8.36
N ASP A 39 12.04 -2.15 -8.48
CA ASP A 39 12.46 -2.69 -9.78
C ASP A 39 11.26 -3.26 -10.57
N ALA A 40 10.33 -3.95 -9.91
CA ALA A 40 9.12 -4.46 -10.55
C ALA A 40 8.17 -3.35 -11.03
N LEU A 41 8.18 -2.21 -10.32
CA LEU A 41 7.36 -1.03 -10.61
C LEU A 41 8.02 -0.04 -11.57
N ALA A 42 9.33 -0.12 -11.80
CA ALA A 42 10.13 0.86 -12.54
C ALA A 42 9.61 1.18 -13.96
N ARG A 43 8.90 0.23 -14.59
CA ARG A 43 8.33 0.38 -15.94
C ARG A 43 6.84 0.76 -15.96
N ARG A 44 6.24 1.05 -14.81
CA ARG A 44 4.84 1.41 -14.65
C ARG A 44 4.70 2.92 -14.48
N GLN A 45 3.64 3.49 -15.03
CA GLN A 45 3.25 4.85 -14.69
C GLN A 45 2.48 4.80 -13.37
N ILE A 46 2.99 5.50 -12.35
CA ILE A 46 2.42 5.54 -11.01
C ILE A 46 2.22 7.01 -10.64
N ASP A 47 0.96 7.44 -10.56
CA ASP A 47 0.63 8.82 -10.19
C ASP A 47 0.55 9.00 -8.66
N THR A 48 0.25 7.92 -7.93
CA THR A 48 0.12 7.93 -6.47
C THR A 48 0.31 6.52 -5.88
N CYS A 49 0.67 6.44 -4.60
CA CYS A 49 0.72 5.20 -3.83
C CYS A 49 -0.14 5.33 -2.56
N TRP A 50 -0.66 4.20 -2.09
CA TRP A 50 -1.42 4.12 -0.85
C TRP A 50 -1.02 2.86 -0.08
N GLY A 51 -0.84 3.02 1.23
CA GLY A 51 -0.49 1.95 2.15
C GLY A 51 -1.25 2.09 3.46
N ILE A 52 -1.34 0.99 4.21
CA ILE A 52 -1.99 0.94 5.52
C ILE A 52 -1.19 0.07 6.46
N HIS A 53 -1.20 0.47 7.73
CA HIS A 53 -0.63 -0.30 8.82
C HIS A 53 -1.70 -0.47 9.90
N VAL A 54 -1.89 -1.69 10.40
CA VAL A 54 -2.80 -1.92 11.53
C VAL A 54 -2.13 -1.40 12.79
N TYR A 55 -2.78 -0.50 13.51
CA TYR A 55 -2.24 0.08 14.73
C TYR A 55 -3.06 -0.34 15.94
N ALA A 56 -2.45 -1.17 16.81
CA ALA A 56 -3.12 -1.72 18.00
C ALA A 56 -3.49 -0.65 19.05
N GLY A 57 -2.81 0.51 19.03
CA GLY A 57 -3.11 1.64 19.91
C GLY A 57 -4.30 2.50 19.46
N LEU A 58 -4.83 2.24 18.25
CA LEU A 58 -6.01 2.94 17.74
C LEU A 58 -7.29 2.20 18.16
N GLU A 59 -8.31 2.94 18.59
CA GLU A 59 -9.62 2.37 18.86
C GLU A 59 -10.18 1.65 17.62
N ALA A 60 -10.84 0.51 17.84
CA ALA A 60 -11.47 -0.25 16.77
C ALA A 60 -12.44 0.62 15.95
N ASN A 61 -12.52 0.37 14.64
CA ASN A 61 -13.33 1.13 13.68
C ASN A 61 -12.94 2.60 13.49
N LYS A 62 -11.74 3.02 13.93
CA LYS A 62 -11.17 4.33 13.61
C LYS A 62 -10.12 4.22 12.52
N ILE A 63 -9.93 5.32 11.78
CA ILE A 63 -8.88 5.49 10.78
C ILE A 63 -8.11 6.76 11.17
N CYS A 64 -6.79 6.65 11.23
CA CYS A 64 -5.91 7.80 11.43
C CYS A 64 -5.46 8.33 10.06
N LEU A 65 -5.85 9.56 9.72
CA LEU A 65 -5.55 10.20 8.43
C LEU A 65 -5.17 11.66 8.67
N GLU A 66 -3.89 11.97 8.48
CA GLU A 66 -3.32 13.31 8.66
C GLU A 66 -2.27 13.57 7.58
N PRO A 67 -2.09 14.82 7.13
CA PRO A 67 -1.00 15.17 6.22
C PRO A 67 0.36 15.16 6.92
N GLY A 68 1.43 14.97 6.15
CA GLY A 68 2.82 15.02 6.64
C GLY A 68 3.43 13.64 6.93
N PRO A 69 4.60 13.59 7.60
CA PRO A 69 5.30 12.35 7.89
C PRO A 69 4.46 11.42 8.77
N ARG A 70 4.29 10.17 8.32
CA ARG A 70 3.55 9.11 9.02
C ARG A 70 4.32 7.79 8.94
N MET A 71 4.04 6.89 9.87
CA MET A 71 4.64 5.56 9.88
C MET A 71 4.14 4.75 8.69
N SER A 72 5.07 4.24 7.89
CA SER A 72 4.84 3.28 6.81
C SER A 72 6.15 2.49 6.60
N GLY A 73 6.57 1.78 7.64
CA GLY A 73 7.67 0.82 7.61
C GLY A 73 9.05 1.31 8.03
N ALA A 74 9.97 0.34 8.15
CA ALA A 74 11.30 0.48 8.75
C ALA A 74 12.10 1.65 8.15
N ALA A 75 12.64 2.51 9.02
CA ALA A 75 13.51 3.60 8.60
C ALA A 75 14.83 3.02 8.09
N GLU A 76 15.17 3.26 6.81
CA GLU A 76 16.57 3.16 6.38
C GLU A 76 17.39 4.16 7.21
N THR A 77 18.42 3.65 7.89
CA THR A 77 19.46 4.45 8.56
C THR A 77 20.58 4.78 7.59
#